data_AF-A0A850MNB2-F1
#
_entry.id   AF-A0A850MNB2-F1
#
_cell.length_a   1.000
_cell.length_b   1.000
_cell.length_c   1.000
_cell.angle_alpha   90.00
_cell.angle_beta   90.00
_cell.angle_gamma   90.00
#
_symmetry.space_group_name_H-M   'P 1'
#
loop_
_entity.id
_entity.type
_entity.pdbx_description
1 polymer ?
#
loop_
_entity_poly.entity_id
_entity_poly.type
_entity_poly.pdbx_seq_one_letter_code
_entity_poly.pdbx_strand_id
1 'polypeptide(L)'
;QPSGYRMYSTRDYPLWNAYSVAGALAAACVNVGASRAAQGVSAALSLYCDLLSFVSGGLPDPDAGRMMGTALGFSFYTHSIYGGAGPGAFTMDHVITRHTSGFLTPCVAAAMCLDAGTQIFSPKMMSGNYFKIRKTIPLFTEPHRKVAEAALSIKDKI
;
A
#
# COMPACT_ATOMS: atom_id res chain seq x y z
N GLN A 1 4.58 -37.14 15.74
CA GLN A 1 5.74 -36.22 15.75
C GLN A 1 5.24 -34.80 15.55
N PRO A 2 5.78 -33.78 16.25
CA PRO A 2 5.52 -32.38 15.90
C PRO A 2 5.97 -32.07 14.46
N SER A 3 5.33 -31.10 13.79
CA SER A 3 5.53 -30.81 12.35
C SER A 3 6.86 -30.16 11.98
N GLY A 4 7.66 -29.70 12.95
CA GLY A 4 8.88 -28.93 12.72
C GLY A 4 8.64 -27.44 12.36
N TYR A 5 7.38 -27.01 12.35
CA TYR A 5 7.01 -25.61 12.12
C TYR A 5 7.57 -24.69 13.22
N ARG A 6 8.15 -23.55 12.80
CA ARG A 6 8.79 -22.59 13.70
C ARG A 6 7.87 -21.41 13.98
N MET A 7 7.52 -21.24 15.25
CA MET A 7 6.88 -20.02 15.74
C MET A 7 7.96 -18.95 15.93
N TYR A 8 7.88 -17.83 15.23
CA TYR A 8 8.84 -16.73 15.41
C TYR A 8 8.31 -15.70 16.40
N SER A 9 9.22 -14.94 16.99
CA SER A 9 8.92 -13.77 17.81
C SER A 9 9.80 -12.60 17.36
N THR A 10 9.33 -11.37 17.61
CA THR A 10 10.12 -10.17 17.35
C THR A 10 10.61 -9.57 18.66
N ARG A 11 11.81 -8.99 18.63
CA ARG A 11 12.37 -8.18 19.73
C ARG A 11 11.99 -6.71 19.62
N ASP A 12 11.55 -6.29 18.44
CA ASP A 12 11.19 -4.91 18.11
C ASP A 12 9.95 -4.92 17.22
N TYR A 13 8.79 -4.63 17.82
CA TYR A 13 7.51 -4.62 17.11
C TYR A 13 7.41 -3.49 16.08
N PRO A 14 7.76 -2.23 16.40
CA PRO A 14 7.80 -1.15 15.42
C PRO A 14 8.69 -1.48 14.20
N LEU A 15 9.88 -2.04 14.43
CA LEU A 15 10.78 -2.40 13.34
C LEU A 15 10.23 -3.56 12.51
N TRP A 16 9.71 -4.62 13.15
CA TRP A 16 9.02 -5.69 12.44
C TRP A 16 7.89 -5.16 11.56
N ASN A 17 7.05 -4.29 12.10
CA ASN A 17 5.96 -3.68 11.36
C ASN A 17 6.48 -2.89 10.16
N ALA A 18 7.55 -2.10 10.32
CA ALA A 18 8.16 -1.35 9.21
C ALA A 18 8.66 -2.28 8.09
N TYR A 19 9.31 -3.40 8.43
CA TYR A 19 9.75 -4.41 7.47
C TYR A 19 8.56 -5.05 6.74
N SER A 20 7.50 -5.41 7.46
CA SER A 20 6.30 -6.00 6.86
C SER A 20 5.55 -5.01 5.95
N VAL A 21 5.47 -3.73 6.32
CA VAL A 21 4.86 -2.68 5.48
C VAL A 21 5.68 -2.47 4.20
N ALA A 22 7.01 -2.45 4.30
CA ALA A 22 7.88 -2.40 3.12
C ALA A 22 7.67 -3.61 2.21
N GLY A 23 7.53 -4.81 2.80
CA GLY A 23 7.19 -6.03 2.08
C GLY A 23 5.82 -5.97 1.39
N ALA A 24 4.81 -5.36 2.02
CA ALA A 24 3.48 -5.16 1.43
C ALA A 24 3.54 -4.27 0.17
N LEU A 25 4.31 -3.18 0.23
CA LEU A 25 4.56 -2.33 -0.94
C LEU A 25 5.28 -3.09 -2.05
N ALA A 26 6.30 -3.89 -1.71
CA ALA A 26 7.00 -4.72 -2.67
C ALA A 26 6.07 -5.78 -3.30
N ALA A 27 5.23 -6.43 -2.52
CA ALA A 27 4.24 -7.40 -3.01
C ALA A 27 3.24 -6.76 -3.97
N ALA A 28 2.73 -5.56 -3.65
CA ALA A 28 1.88 -4.78 -4.54
C ALA A 28 2.60 -4.48 -5.86
N CYS A 29 3.85 -3.99 -5.82
CA CYS A 29 4.64 -3.69 -7.00
C CYS A 29 4.92 -4.92 -7.88
N VAL A 30 5.30 -6.06 -7.27
CA VAL A 30 5.61 -7.28 -8.02
C VAL A 30 4.36 -7.86 -8.66
N ASN A 31 3.28 -8.01 -7.90
CA ASN A 31 2.05 -8.64 -8.40
C ASN A 31 1.35 -7.77 -9.45
N VAL A 32 1.17 -6.47 -9.17
CA VAL A 32 0.55 -5.54 -10.13
C VAL A 32 1.49 -5.23 -11.29
N GLY A 33 2.79 -5.18 -11.05
CA GLY A 33 3.78 -5.02 -12.11
C GLY A 33 3.81 -6.19 -13.08
N ALA A 34 3.56 -7.42 -12.61
CA ALA A 34 3.45 -8.60 -13.46
C ALA A 34 2.19 -8.57 -14.35
N SER A 35 1.03 -8.17 -13.79
CA SER A 35 -0.22 -8.11 -14.56
C SER A 35 -0.38 -6.82 -15.38
N ARG A 36 0.33 -5.75 -15.01
CA ARG A 36 0.14 -4.38 -15.51
C ARG A 36 -1.31 -3.88 -15.36
N ALA A 37 -2.01 -4.36 -14.33
CA ALA A 37 -3.41 -4.04 -14.03
C ALA A 37 -3.63 -3.83 -12.53
N ALA A 38 -4.04 -2.62 -12.14
CA ALA A 38 -4.14 -2.19 -10.74
C ALA A 38 -5.24 -2.88 -9.93
N GLN A 39 -6.24 -3.49 -10.59
CA GLN A 39 -7.38 -4.14 -9.93
C GLN A 39 -6.97 -5.23 -8.92
N GLY A 40 -5.81 -5.86 -9.11
CA GLY A 40 -5.31 -6.92 -8.24
C GLY A 40 -4.62 -6.44 -6.96
N VAL A 41 -4.49 -5.13 -6.71
CA VAL A 41 -3.73 -4.61 -5.55
C VAL A 41 -4.36 -4.99 -4.21
N SER A 42 -5.68 -5.01 -4.11
CA SER A 42 -6.40 -5.41 -2.89
C SER A 42 -6.12 -6.87 -2.52
N ALA A 43 -6.21 -7.77 -3.51
CA ALA A 43 -5.92 -9.19 -3.33
C ALA A 43 -4.43 -9.44 -3.02
N ALA A 44 -3.51 -8.72 -3.69
CA ALA A 44 -2.09 -8.83 -3.42
C ALA A 44 -1.77 -8.49 -1.96
N LEU A 45 -2.39 -7.44 -1.43
CA LEU A 45 -2.18 -7.00 -0.05
C LEU A 45 -2.84 -7.95 0.96
N SER A 46 -4.09 -8.36 0.75
CA SER A 46 -4.76 -9.28 1.68
C SER A 46 -4.05 -10.63 1.76
N LEU A 47 -3.65 -11.19 0.62
CA LEU A 47 -2.91 -12.46 0.57
C LEU A 47 -1.49 -12.32 1.11
N TYR A 48 -0.80 -11.21 0.88
CA TYR A 48 0.50 -10.96 1.51
C TYR A 48 0.38 -10.98 3.03
N CYS A 49 -0.62 -10.29 3.60
CA CYS A 49 -0.82 -10.23 5.05
C CYS A 49 -1.16 -11.60 5.64
N ASP A 50 -2.05 -12.34 4.97
CA ASP A 50 -2.45 -13.69 5.38
C ASP A 50 -1.27 -14.67 5.37
N LEU A 51 -0.56 -14.75 4.24
CA LEU A 51 0.60 -15.61 4.08
C LEU A 51 1.74 -15.22 5.02
N LEU A 52 1.95 -13.92 5.27
CA LEU A 52 2.97 -13.46 6.21
C LEU A 52 2.68 -13.98 7.61
N SER A 53 1.42 -13.92 8.06
CA SER A 53 1.01 -14.41 9.38
C SER A 53 1.27 -15.91 9.50
N PHE A 54 0.94 -16.69 8.47
CA PHE A 54 1.19 -18.13 8.44
C PHE A 54 2.65 -18.54 8.26
N VAL A 55 3.49 -17.78 7.55
CA VAL A 55 4.91 -18.16 7.36
C VAL A 55 5.76 -17.73 8.55
N SER A 56 5.35 -16.67 9.25
CA SER A 56 6.08 -16.08 10.36
C SER A 56 5.77 -16.71 11.71
N GLY A 57 4.99 -17.79 11.79
CA GLY A 57 4.71 -18.38 13.09
C GLY A 57 3.72 -17.57 13.93
N GLY A 58 2.84 -16.79 13.29
CA GLY A 58 1.86 -15.96 13.99
C GLY A 58 2.37 -14.57 14.42
N LEU A 59 3.47 -14.07 13.84
CA LEU A 59 3.77 -12.64 13.97
C LEU A 59 2.66 -11.82 13.30
N PRO A 60 2.33 -10.63 13.83
CA PRO A 60 1.29 -9.79 13.26
C PRO A 60 1.66 -9.34 11.86
N ASP A 61 0.67 -9.28 10.97
CA ASP A 61 0.78 -8.70 9.63
C ASP A 61 0.96 -7.17 9.70
N PRO A 62 1.20 -6.49 8.56
CA PRO A 62 1.38 -5.05 8.54
C PRO A 62 0.22 -4.31 9.22
N ASP A 63 0.56 -3.35 10.07
CA ASP A 63 -0.41 -2.58 10.85
C ASP A 63 -1.29 -3.44 11.78
N ALA A 64 -0.80 -4.62 12.17
CA ALA A 64 -1.42 -5.53 13.15
C ALA A 64 -2.89 -5.86 12.83
N GLY A 65 -3.13 -6.37 11.63
CA GLY A 65 -4.44 -6.83 11.14
C GLY A 65 -5.21 -5.76 10.38
N ARG A 66 -4.87 -4.48 10.59
CA ARG A 66 -5.56 -3.37 9.93
C ARG A 66 -5.28 -3.35 8.43
N MET A 67 -4.07 -3.69 7.99
CA MET A 67 -3.79 -3.79 6.55
C MET A 67 -4.63 -4.88 5.91
N MET A 68 -4.61 -6.10 6.43
CA MET A 68 -5.40 -7.22 5.90
C MET A 68 -6.89 -6.89 5.88
N GLY A 69 -7.45 -6.42 7.00
CA GLY A 69 -8.87 -6.09 7.10
C GLY A 69 -9.29 -5.00 6.10
N THR A 70 -8.46 -3.96 5.97
CA THR A 70 -8.72 -2.90 4.99
C THR A 70 -8.62 -3.43 3.57
N ALA A 71 -7.62 -4.26 3.26
CA ALA A 71 -7.44 -4.85 1.93
C ALA A 71 -8.60 -5.78 1.53
N LEU A 72 -9.17 -6.53 2.48
CA LEU A 72 -10.36 -7.36 2.26
C LEU A 72 -11.61 -6.51 1.97
N GLY A 73 -11.89 -5.49 2.79
CA GLY A 73 -12.99 -4.56 2.54
C GLY A 73 -12.80 -3.81 1.22
N PHE A 74 -11.58 -3.35 0.94
CA PHE A 74 -11.21 -2.71 -0.31
C PHE A 74 -11.40 -3.63 -1.51
N SER A 75 -11.08 -4.92 -1.39
CA SER A 75 -11.36 -5.93 -2.42
C SER A 75 -12.85 -6.04 -2.69
N PHE A 76 -13.68 -6.12 -1.65
CA PHE A 76 -15.13 -6.20 -1.80
C PHE A 76 -15.70 -4.96 -2.50
N TYR A 77 -15.32 -3.76 -2.10
CA TYR A 77 -15.85 -2.52 -2.68
C TYR A 77 -15.19 -2.10 -4.02
N THR A 78 -14.17 -2.83 -4.47
CA THR A 78 -13.65 -2.67 -5.84
C THR A 78 -14.26 -3.70 -6.81
N HIS A 79 -15.04 -4.67 -6.30
CA HIS A 79 -15.56 -5.81 -7.08
C HIS A 79 -17.02 -6.15 -6.77
N SER A 80 -17.79 -5.25 -6.15
CA SER A 80 -19.20 -5.49 -5.79
C SER A 80 -20.12 -4.36 -6.22
N ILE A 81 -21.42 -4.60 -6.09
CA ILE A 81 -22.49 -3.66 -6.45
C ILE A 81 -22.82 -2.66 -5.34
N TYR A 82 -22.23 -2.81 -4.15
CA TYR A 82 -22.62 -2.06 -2.94
C TYR A 82 -21.94 -0.70 -2.81
N GLY A 83 -21.21 -0.27 -3.84
CA GLY A 83 -20.49 0.99 -3.89
C GLY A 83 -19.00 0.80 -4.11
N GLY A 84 -18.25 1.88 -3.92
CA GLY A 84 -16.83 1.95 -4.27
C GLY A 84 -16.60 2.23 -5.75
N ALA A 85 -15.39 1.96 -6.22
CA ALA A 85 -14.93 2.27 -7.58
C ALA A 85 -13.63 1.49 -7.88
N GLY A 86 -12.95 1.81 -8.98
CA GLY A 86 -11.60 1.27 -9.24
C GLY A 86 -10.58 1.76 -8.19
N PRO A 87 -9.42 1.08 -8.02
CA PRO A 87 -8.50 1.33 -6.92
C PRO A 87 -8.03 2.79 -6.79
N GLY A 88 -7.88 3.50 -7.91
CA GLY A 88 -7.41 4.89 -7.94
C GLY A 88 -8.42 5.95 -7.47
N ALA A 89 -9.67 5.58 -7.18
CA ALA A 89 -10.72 6.52 -6.80
C ALA A 89 -10.83 6.75 -5.28
N PHE A 90 -10.05 6.03 -4.47
CA PHE A 90 -10.16 6.08 -3.02
C PHE A 90 -9.14 7.04 -2.41
N THR A 91 -9.61 7.87 -1.47
CA THR A 91 -8.78 8.73 -0.64
C THR A 91 -8.41 8.03 0.67
N MET A 92 -7.48 8.59 1.44
CA MET A 92 -7.07 8.03 2.74
C MET A 92 -8.17 8.10 3.80
N ASP A 93 -9.07 9.08 3.70
CA ASP A 93 -10.18 9.31 4.64
C ASP A 93 -11.47 8.58 4.23
N HIS A 94 -11.50 7.92 3.07
CA HIS A 94 -12.65 7.17 2.62
C HIS A 94 -13.01 6.08 3.64
N VAL A 95 -14.31 5.91 3.92
CA VAL A 95 -14.83 4.95 4.91
C VAL A 95 -14.39 3.49 4.70
N ILE A 96 -13.82 3.17 3.54
CA ILE A 96 -13.39 1.83 3.16
C ILE A 96 -11.90 1.63 3.42
N THR A 97 -11.09 2.69 3.28
CA THR A 97 -9.61 2.64 3.30
C THR A 97 -9.01 3.28 4.56
N ARG A 98 -9.80 4.06 5.31
CA ARG A 98 -9.38 4.79 6.52
C ARG A 98 -9.02 3.94 7.73
N HIS A 99 -9.13 2.62 7.61
CA HIS A 99 -8.88 1.71 8.73
C HIS A 99 -7.39 1.40 8.92
N THR A 100 -6.52 1.69 7.95
CA THR A 100 -5.07 1.62 8.14
C THR A 100 -4.49 2.93 8.68
N SER A 101 -3.35 2.84 9.36
CA SER A 101 -2.56 4.00 9.82
C SER A 101 -1.81 4.73 8.68
N GLY A 102 -2.35 4.71 7.46
CA GLY A 102 -1.75 5.32 6.26
C GLY A 102 -0.88 4.38 5.42
N PHE A 103 -0.81 3.09 5.74
CA PHE A 103 0.08 2.15 5.05
C PHE A 103 -0.50 1.56 3.75
N LEU A 104 -1.84 1.54 3.58
CA LEU A 104 -2.48 1.01 2.37
C LEU A 104 -2.23 1.90 1.15
N THR A 105 -2.41 3.22 1.31
CA THR A 105 -2.46 4.17 0.20
C THR A 105 -1.17 4.25 -0.62
N PRO A 106 0.04 4.18 -0.03
CA PRO A 106 1.28 4.05 -0.81
C PRO A 106 1.28 2.84 -1.75
N CYS A 107 0.72 1.71 -1.33
CA CYS A 107 0.63 0.50 -2.15
C CYS A 107 -0.34 0.68 -3.33
N VAL A 108 -1.48 1.32 -3.08
CA VAL A 108 -2.47 1.65 -4.13
C VAL A 108 -1.91 2.67 -5.12
N ALA A 109 -1.20 3.69 -4.64
CA ALA A 109 -0.53 4.67 -5.50
C ALA A 109 0.51 4.01 -6.42
N ALA A 110 1.33 3.10 -5.87
CA ALA A 110 2.29 2.33 -6.66
C ALA A 110 1.58 1.44 -7.70
N ALA A 111 0.50 0.75 -7.33
CA ALA A 111 -0.28 -0.07 -8.26
C ALA A 111 -0.87 0.75 -9.42
N MET A 112 -1.43 1.94 -9.13
CA MET A 112 -1.97 2.83 -10.16
C MET A 112 -0.89 3.41 -11.08
N CYS A 113 0.35 3.57 -10.61
CA CYS A 113 1.48 3.93 -11.47
C CYS A 113 1.90 2.79 -12.42
N LEU A 114 1.63 1.54 -12.05
CA LEU A 114 1.97 0.35 -12.83
C LEU A 114 0.86 -0.07 -13.81
N ASP A 115 -0.36 0.45 -13.64
CA ASP A 115 -1.51 0.20 -14.51
C ASP A 115 -1.26 0.65 -15.96
N ALA A 116 -1.51 -0.24 -16.92
CA ALA A 116 -1.35 0.04 -18.35
C ALA A 116 -2.60 0.59 -19.04
N GLY A 117 -3.55 1.15 -18.28
CA GLY A 117 -4.79 1.72 -18.80
C GLY A 117 -5.97 0.76 -18.74
N THR A 118 -6.02 -0.10 -17.72
CA THR A 118 -7.14 -1.04 -17.52
C THR A 118 -8.28 -0.44 -16.71
N GLN A 119 -8.06 0.71 -16.08
CA GLN A 119 -9.05 1.39 -15.25
C GLN A 119 -9.94 2.37 -16.03
N ILE A 120 -11.26 2.27 -15.85
CA ILE A 120 -12.23 3.29 -16.31
C ILE A 120 -11.94 4.63 -15.63
N PHE A 121 -11.88 4.62 -14.29
CA PHE A 121 -11.52 5.79 -13.47
C PHE A 121 -10.00 5.96 -13.38
N SER A 122 -9.37 6.21 -14.53
CA SER A 122 -7.92 6.41 -14.63
C SER A 122 -7.47 7.75 -14.03
N PRO A 123 -6.17 7.88 -13.66
CA PRO A 123 -5.62 9.16 -13.18
C PRO A 123 -5.79 10.31 -14.18
N LYS A 124 -5.77 10.02 -15.48
CA LYS A 124 -5.99 11.03 -16.52
C LYS A 124 -7.42 11.58 -16.49
N MET A 125 -8.39 10.73 -16.21
CA MET A 125 -9.80 11.11 -16.10
C MET A 125 -10.08 11.85 -14.77
N MET A 126 -9.64 11.29 -13.64
CA MET A 126 -10.03 11.78 -12.31
C MET A 126 -9.14 12.91 -11.79
N SER A 127 -7.87 12.97 -12.22
CA SER A 127 -6.84 13.83 -11.61
C SER A 127 -6.15 14.76 -12.61
N GLY A 128 -6.79 15.02 -13.77
CA GLY A 128 -6.20 15.83 -14.85
C GLY A 128 -5.67 17.21 -14.40
N ASN A 129 -6.35 17.88 -13.46
CA ASN A 129 -5.90 19.17 -12.92
C ASN A 129 -4.70 19.05 -11.97
N TYR A 130 -4.57 17.96 -11.23
CA TYR A 130 -3.39 17.73 -10.37
C TYR A 130 -2.10 17.62 -11.19
N PHE A 131 -2.17 17.10 -12.42
CA PHE A 131 -1.01 17.08 -13.32
C PHE A 131 -0.56 18.48 -13.79
N LYS A 132 -1.43 19.49 -13.71
CA LYS A 132 -1.07 20.89 -13.95
C LYS A 132 -0.44 21.51 -12.70
N ILE A 133 -1.05 21.27 -11.53
CA ILE A 133 -0.57 21.78 -10.24
C ILE A 133 0.83 21.26 -9.89
N ARG A 134 1.14 19.98 -10.17
CA ARG A 134 2.49 19.45 -9.90
C ARG A 134 3.60 20.20 -10.65
N LYS A 135 3.29 20.89 -11.75
CA LYS A 135 4.26 21.70 -12.51
C LYS A 135 4.52 23.05 -11.85
N THR A 136 3.60 23.55 -11.04
CA THR A 136 3.70 24.86 -10.39
C THR A 136 4.23 24.77 -8.96
N ILE A 137 4.06 23.62 -8.28
CA ILE A 137 4.55 23.39 -6.91
C ILE A 137 5.73 22.40 -6.98
N PRO A 138 6.98 22.88 -6.88
CA PRO A 138 8.14 22.03 -6.99
C PRO A 138 8.12 20.88 -5.99
N LEU A 139 7.64 21.09 -4.75
CA LEU A 139 7.66 20.08 -3.69
C LEU A 139 6.99 18.75 -4.08
N PHE A 140 5.98 18.81 -4.96
CA PHE A 140 5.29 17.61 -5.45
C PHE A 140 6.05 16.88 -6.57
N THR A 141 7.10 17.49 -7.10
CA THR A 141 8.03 16.89 -8.05
C THR A 141 9.23 16.34 -7.27
N GLU A 142 9.48 15.02 -7.43
CA GLU A 142 10.57 14.28 -6.77
C GLU A 142 10.58 14.37 -5.23
N PRO A 143 9.47 14.01 -4.53
CA PRO A 143 9.36 14.18 -3.09
C PRO A 143 10.43 13.40 -2.30
N HIS A 144 10.81 12.21 -2.76
CA HIS A 144 11.82 11.38 -2.10
C HIS A 144 13.20 12.06 -2.05
N ARG A 145 13.64 12.68 -3.15
CA ARG A 145 14.91 13.41 -3.22
C ARG A 145 14.91 14.59 -2.24
N LYS A 146 13.82 15.36 -2.22
CA LYS A 146 13.68 16.54 -1.36
C LYS A 146 13.66 16.20 0.12
N VAL A 147 12.98 15.11 0.49
CA VAL A 147 12.98 14.62 1.86
C VAL A 147 14.39 14.17 2.27
N ALA A 148 15.13 13.49 1.40
CA ALA A 148 16.50 13.07 1.69
C ALA A 148 17.46 14.27 1.85
N GLU A 149 17.38 15.27 0.96
CA GLU A 149 18.14 16.52 1.06
C GLU A 149 17.85 17.27 2.38
N ALA A 150 16.56 17.36 2.75
CA ALA A 150 16.15 17.98 4.00
C ALA A 150 16.67 17.21 5.22
N ALA A 151 16.57 15.88 5.22
CA ALA A 151 17.09 15.03 6.30
C ALA A 151 18.60 15.20 6.49
N LEU A 152 19.37 15.26 5.39
CA LEU A 152 20.81 15.52 5.44
C LEU A 152 21.15 16.88 6.07
N SER A 153 20.32 17.90 5.82
CA SER A 153 20.55 19.27 6.35
C SER A 153 20.28 19.42 7.85
N ILE A 154 19.57 18.47 8.46
CA ILE A 154 19.19 18.50 9.89
C ILE A 154 19.74 17.33 10.70
N LYS A 155 20.43 16.37 10.08
CA LYS A 155 20.90 15.14 10.74
C LYS A 155 21.80 15.40 11.95
N ASP A 156 22.58 16.49 11.92
CA ASP A 156 23.53 16.86 12.99
C ASP A 156 22.90 17.84 14.00
N LYS A 157 21.60 18.15 13.86
CA LYS A 157 20.86 19.10 14.71
C LYS A 157 19.86 18.41 15.66
N ILE A 158 19.75 17.08 15.61
CA ILE A 158 18.82 16.25 16.39
C ILE A 158 19.61 15.14 17.06
#